data_AF-A0A3N6KW41-F1
#
_entry.id   AF-A0A3N6KW41-F1
#
_cell.length_a   1.000
_cell.length_b   1.000
_cell.length_c   1.000
_cell.angle_alpha   90.00
_cell.angle_beta   90.00
_cell.angle_gamma   90.00
#
_symmetry.space_group_name_H-M   'P 1'
#
loop_
_entity.id
_entity.type
_entity.pdbx_description
1 polymer ?
#
loop_
_entity_poly.entity_id
_entity_poly.type
_entity_poly.pdbx_seq_one_letter_code
_entity_poly.pdbx_strand_id
1 'polypeptide(L)'
;MHYRASQLEGKLFLGDETKVFLEFVEHDYEKSISNRARTSFKKNKVRDLAILSLFLSSGLRCAELVGINLNDLNLETGKVRVMRKEGKKDVVPIAHF
;
A
#
# COMPACT_ATOMS: atom_id res chain seq x y z
N MET A 1 -7.79 22.18 19.42
CA MET A 1 -7.87 20.81 18.89
C MET A 1 -6.95 20.73 17.68
N HIS A 2 -6.01 19.75 17.61
CA HIS A 2 -5.22 19.30 16.44
C HIS A 2 -3.75 18.90 16.72
N TYR A 3 -3.28 18.88 17.97
CA TYR A 3 -1.88 18.52 18.30
C TYR A 3 -1.43 17.15 17.73
N ARG A 4 -2.33 16.15 17.67
CA ARG A 4 -2.00 14.83 17.10
C ARG A 4 -1.95 14.84 15.57
N ALA A 5 -2.82 15.60 14.92
CA ALA A 5 -2.84 15.71 13.46
C ALA A 5 -1.59 16.44 12.97
N SER A 6 -1.19 17.53 13.64
CA SER A 6 0.02 18.29 13.31
C SER A 6 1.32 17.49 13.52
N GLN A 7 1.32 16.50 14.41
CA GLN A 7 2.46 15.58 14.61
C GLN A 7 2.56 14.49 13.53
N LEU A 8 1.46 14.23 12.80
CA LEU A 8 1.37 13.23 11.74
C LEU A 8 1.61 13.83 10.35
N GLU A 9 1.31 15.11 10.17
CA GLU A 9 1.33 15.79 8.87
C GLU A 9 2.68 15.68 8.14
N GLY A 10 3.81 15.85 8.84
CA GLY A 10 5.15 15.66 8.27
C GLY A 10 5.65 14.22 8.19
N LYS A 11 4.79 13.23 8.46
CA LYS A 11 5.11 11.78 8.41
C LYS A 11 4.18 11.01 7.49
N LEU A 12 3.19 11.68 6.90
CA LEU A 12 2.26 11.09 5.95
C LEU A 12 2.84 11.23 4.56
N PHE A 13 2.91 10.13 3.83
CA PHE A 13 3.17 10.15 2.39
C PHE A 13 1.95 10.75 1.70
N LEU A 14 2.10 11.92 1.11
CA LEU A 14 1.01 12.64 0.44
C LEU A 14 1.36 12.91 -1.03
N GLY A 15 0.39 12.70 -1.91
CA GLY A 15 0.48 13.03 -3.34
C GLY A 15 1.73 12.44 -4.01
N ASP A 16 2.57 13.32 -4.55
CA ASP A 16 3.77 12.98 -5.33
C ASP A 16 4.77 12.11 -4.55
N GLU A 17 4.85 12.24 -3.22
CA GLU A 17 5.75 11.42 -2.40
C GLU A 17 5.44 9.93 -2.49
N THR A 18 4.15 9.57 -2.61
CA THR A 18 3.71 8.18 -2.79
C THR A 18 4.24 7.61 -4.08
N LYS A 19 4.14 8.38 -5.18
CA LYS A 19 4.61 7.97 -6.49
C LYS A 19 6.13 7.85 -6.51
N VAL A 20 6.84 8.85 -5.98
CA VAL A 20 8.30 8.84 -5.85
C VAL A 20 8.78 7.63 -5.04
N PHE A 21 8.08 7.27 -3.97
CA PHE A 21 8.41 6.09 -3.18
C PHE A 21 8.24 4.79 -3.97
N LEU A 22 7.12 4.63 -4.69
CA LEU A 22 6.88 3.44 -5.51
C LEU A 22 7.90 3.33 -6.65
N GLU A 23 8.22 4.44 -7.32
CA GLU A 23 9.27 4.49 -8.34
C GLU A 23 10.64 4.12 -7.77
N PHE A 24 10.98 4.60 -6.57
CA PHE A 24 12.21 4.20 -5.88
C PHE A 24 12.23 2.69 -5.59
N VAL A 25 11.15 2.13 -5.06
CA VAL A 25 11.05 0.68 -4.80
C VAL A 25 11.19 -0.11 -6.10
N GLU A 26 10.61 0.39 -7.19
CA GLU A 26 10.67 -0.26 -8.48
C GLU A 26 12.06 -0.18 -9.13
N HIS A 27 12.75 0.96 -9.09
CA HIS A 27 13.92 1.18 -9.93
C HIS A 27 15.26 1.23 -9.18
N ASP A 28 15.24 1.59 -7.90
CA ASP A 28 16.46 1.94 -7.16
C ASP A 28 16.69 1.12 -5.90
N TYR A 29 15.64 0.62 -5.26
CA TYR A 29 15.79 -0.15 -4.01
C TYR A 29 16.68 -1.39 -4.18
N GLU A 30 16.62 -2.08 -5.32
CA GLU A 30 17.52 -3.22 -5.62
C GLU A 30 19.01 -2.87 -5.48
N LYS A 31 19.39 -1.63 -5.80
CA LYS A 31 20.78 -1.17 -5.75
C LYS A 31 21.23 -0.93 -4.31
N SER A 32 20.30 -0.56 -3.43
CA SER A 32 20.54 -0.28 -2.01
C SER A 32 20.69 -1.52 -1.13
N ILE A 33 20.30 -2.70 -1.61
CA ILE A 33 20.30 -3.94 -0.84
C ILE A 33 21.51 -4.84 -1.13
N SER A 34 21.89 -5.64 -0.12
CA SER A 34 22.97 -6.61 -0.23
C SER A 34 22.68 -7.68 -1.29
N ASN A 35 23.74 -8.26 -1.87
CA ASN A 35 23.62 -9.34 -2.87
C ASN A 35 22.76 -10.51 -2.38
N ARG A 36 22.82 -10.84 -1.07
CA ARG A 36 22.01 -11.89 -0.47
C ARG A 36 20.50 -11.59 -0.52
N ALA A 37 20.11 -10.33 -0.38
CA ALA A 37 18.70 -9.92 -0.39
C ALA A 37 18.12 -9.73 -1.80
N ARG A 38 18.97 -9.58 -2.82
CA ARG A 38 18.54 -9.31 -4.21
C ARG A 38 17.67 -10.42 -4.79
N THR A 39 18.01 -11.69 -4.54
CA THR A 39 17.24 -12.82 -5.06
C THR A 39 15.80 -12.82 -4.53
N SER A 40 15.62 -12.61 -3.21
CA SER A 40 14.29 -12.51 -2.61
C SER A 40 13.53 -11.27 -3.08
N PHE A 41 14.22 -10.13 -3.21
CA PHE A 41 13.61 -8.91 -3.72
C PHE A 41 13.06 -9.12 -5.15
N LYS A 42 13.88 -9.61 -6.08
CA LYS A 42 13.45 -9.86 -7.47
C LYS A 42 12.24 -10.78 -7.55
N LYS A 43 12.24 -11.85 -6.74
CA LYS A 43 11.13 -12.80 -6.69
C LYS A 43 9.82 -12.16 -6.22
N ASN A 44 9.88 -11.26 -5.25
CA ASN A 44 8.69 -10.69 -4.60
C ASN A 44 8.29 -9.31 -5.15
N LYS A 45 9.16 -8.65 -5.91
CA LYS A 45 9.04 -7.24 -6.33
C LYS A 45 7.66 -6.87 -6.84
N VAL A 46 7.11 -7.63 -7.78
CA VAL A 46 5.79 -7.34 -8.37
C VAL A 46 4.68 -7.41 -7.34
N ARG A 47 4.69 -8.45 -6.49
CA ARG A 47 3.71 -8.62 -5.41
C ARG A 47 3.84 -7.49 -4.39
N ASP A 48 5.06 -7.20 -3.96
CA ASP A 48 5.32 -6.22 -2.91
C ASP A 48 4.95 -4.81 -3.40
N LEU A 49 5.24 -4.46 -4.66
CA LEU A 49 4.75 -3.22 -5.29
C LEU A 49 3.22 -3.18 -5.33
N ALA A 50 2.55 -4.25 -5.73
CA ALA A 50 1.08 -4.28 -5.75
C ALA A 50 0.47 -4.07 -4.35
N ILE A 51 1.06 -4.69 -3.32
CA ILE A 51 0.64 -4.52 -1.92
C ILE A 51 0.88 -3.08 -1.45
N LEU A 52 2.06 -2.50 -1.73
CA LEU A 52 2.39 -1.13 -1.35
C LEU A 52 1.47 -0.12 -2.05
N SER A 53 1.26 -0.26 -3.36
CA SER A 53 0.36 0.58 -4.13
C SER A 53 -1.07 0.51 -3.60
N LEU A 54 -1.59 -0.69 -3.30
CA LEU A 54 -2.92 -0.86 -2.73
C LEU A 54 -3.01 -0.21 -1.33
N PHE A 55 -2.00 -0.40 -0.48
CA PHE A 55 -1.99 0.16 0.86
C PHE A 55 -2.01 1.69 0.84
N LEU A 56 -1.17 2.30 -0.01
CA LEU A 56 -1.03 3.75 -0.14
C LEU A 56 -2.25 4.40 -0.83
N SER A 57 -2.92 3.69 -1.75
CA SER A 57 -4.11 4.19 -2.47
C SER A 57 -5.43 4.03 -1.71
N SER A 58 -5.53 3.13 -0.73
CA SER A 58 -6.80 2.78 -0.08
C SER A 58 -6.94 3.26 1.36
N GLY A 59 -5.84 3.59 2.04
CA GLY A 59 -5.87 3.97 3.46
C GLY A 59 -6.34 2.83 4.38
N LEU A 60 -6.25 1.57 3.91
CA LEU A 60 -6.58 0.39 4.69
C LEU A 60 -5.63 0.23 5.89
N ARG A 61 -6.11 -0.44 6.94
CA ARG A 61 -5.22 -0.87 8.03
C ARG A 61 -4.43 -2.10 7.60
N CYS A 62 -3.22 -2.28 8.13
CA CYS A 62 -2.38 -3.45 7.84
C CYS A 62 -3.12 -4.79 8.05
N ALA A 63 -3.88 -4.91 9.15
CA ALA A 63 -4.66 -6.12 9.41
C ALA A 63 -5.77 -6.40 8.37
N GLU A 64 -6.33 -5.35 7.77
CA GLU A 64 -7.34 -5.47 6.71
C GLU A 64 -6.66 -5.84 5.38
N LEU A 65 -5.50 -5.23 5.10
CA LEU A 65 -4.69 -5.51 3.91
C LEU A 65 -4.27 -6.98 3.81
N VAL A 66 -3.77 -7.55 4.92
CA VAL A 66 -3.27 -8.93 4.97
C VAL A 66 -4.37 -9.97 4.70
N GLY A 67 -5.64 -9.62 4.94
CA GLY A 67 -6.78 -10.51 4.73
C GLY A 67 -7.41 -10.46 3.33
N ILE A 68 -6.95 -9.58 2.44
CA ILE A 68 -7.54 -9.39 1.11
C ILE A 68 -7.19 -10.56 0.18
N ASN A 69 -8.20 -11.05 -0.54
CA ASN A 69 -8.03 -11.98 -1.66
C ASN A 69 -8.30 -11.29 -2.99
N LEU A 70 -7.88 -11.92 -4.10
CA LEU A 70 -8.11 -11.39 -5.45
C LEU A 70 -9.60 -11.15 -5.75
N ASN A 71 -10.49 -11.99 -5.21
CA ASN A 71 -11.94 -11.85 -5.39
C ASN A 71 -12.54 -10.64 -4.66
N ASP A 72 -11.79 -10.05 -3.72
CA ASP A 72 -12.21 -8.84 -3.00
C ASP A 72 -11.86 -7.56 -3.79
N LEU A 73 -11.03 -7.68 -4.83
CA LEU A 73 -10.61 -6.58 -5.70
C LEU A 73 -11.53 -6.48 -6.90
N ASN A 74 -12.17 -5.33 -7.07
CA ASN A 74 -12.84 -4.95 -8.30
C ASN A 74 -12.04 -3.82 -8.95
N LEU A 75 -11.15 -4.19 -9.88
CA LEU A 75 -10.26 -3.25 -10.56
C LEU A 75 -11.00 -2.38 -11.59
N GLU A 76 -12.11 -2.87 -12.16
CA GLU A 76 -12.94 -2.08 -13.09
C GLU A 76 -13.58 -0.87 -12.40
N THR A 77 -14.01 -1.04 -11.16
CA THR A 77 -14.64 0.02 -10.36
C THR A 77 -13.68 0.69 -9.37
N GLY A 78 -12.41 0.27 -9.33
CA GLY A 78 -11.40 0.80 -8.41
C GLY A 78 -11.79 0.63 -6.95
N LYS A 79 -12.27 -0.55 -6.54
CA LYS A 79 -12.76 -0.80 -5.17
C LYS A 79 -12.22 -2.09 -4.60
N VAL A 80 -12.05 -2.11 -3.28
CA VAL A 80 -11.68 -3.30 -2.52
C VAL A 80 -12.68 -3.55 -1.40
N ARG A 81 -13.11 -4.80 -1.28
CA ARG A 81 -13.95 -5.27 -0.17
C ARG A 81 -13.07 -5.67 0.99
N VAL A 82 -13.43 -5.25 2.20
CA VAL A 82 -12.68 -5.59 3.41
C VAL A 82 -13.56 -6.05 4.55
N MET A 83 -12.99 -6.87 5.43
CA MET A 83 -13.61 -7.31 6.68
C MET A 83 -13.12 -6.41 7.82
N ARG A 84 -14.03 -5.67 8.43
CA ARG A 84 -13.77 -4.83 9.61
C ARG A 84 -13.94 -5.64 10.90
N LYS A 85 -13.62 -5.01 12.03
CA LYS A 85 -13.94 -5.53 13.37
C LYS A 85 -15.43 -5.92 13.45
N GLU A 86 -15.73 -6.92 14.27
CA GLU A 86 -17.09 -7.49 14.45
C GLU A 86 -17.65 -8.21 13.21
N GLY A 87 -16.83 -8.51 12.20
CA GLY A 87 -17.27 -9.25 11.00
C GLY A 87 -18.07 -8.40 10.01
N LYS A 88 -18.08 -7.07 10.18
CA LYS A 88 -18.76 -6.15 9.25
C LYS A 88 -17.98 -6.06 7.93
N LYS A 89 -18.70 -6.13 6.82
CA LYS A 89 -18.14 -5.92 5.47
C LYS A 89 -18.18 -4.44 5.13
N ASP A 90 -17.12 -3.97 4.47
CA ASP A 90 -16.99 -2.60 4.02
C ASP A 90 -16.37 -2.57 2.61
N VAL A 91 -16.54 -1.47 1.89
CA VAL A 91 -15.98 -1.27 0.55
C VAL A 91 -15.21 0.04 0.53
N VAL A 92 -13.93 -0.04 0.20
CA VAL A 92 -13.01 1.09 0.20
C VAL A 92 -12.58 1.40 -1.23
N PRO A 93 -12.57 2.67 -1.66
CA PRO A 93 -12.05 3.03 -2.97
C PRO A 93 -10.53 2.87 -3.02
N ILE A 94 -10.02 2.56 -4.20
CA ILE A 94 -8.61 2.58 -4.56
C ILE A 94 -8.39 3.90 -5.28
N ALA A 95 -7.71 4.85 -4.62
CA ALA A 95 -7.42 6.15 -5.21
C ALA A 95 -6.42 6.03 -6.38
N HIS A 96 -6.59 6.89 -7.36
CA HIS A 96 -5.58 7.11 -8.40
C HIS A 96 -4.69 8.28 -7.98
N PHE A 97 -3.39 8.15 -8.23
CA PHE A 97 -2.38 9.19 -8.04
C PHE A 97 -1.36 9.11 -9.17
#